data_AF-A0A7J4XCL9-F1
#
_entry.id   AF-A0A7J4XCL9-F1
#
_cell.length_a   1.000
_cell.length_b   1.000
_cell.length_c   1.000
_cell.angle_alpha   90.00
_cell.angle_beta   90.00
_cell.angle_gamma   90.00
#
_symmetry.space_group_name_H-M   'P 1'
#
loop_
_entity.id
_entity.type
_entity.pdbx_description
1 polymer ?
#
loop_
_entity_poly.entity_id
_entity_poly.type
_entity_poly.pdbx_seq_one_letter_code
_entity_poly.pdbx_strand_id
1 'polypeptide(L)'
;MGLFVTMKPIGILIKEELEKQERSITWFARKLSCDRSNIYRLFQKESIDTNLLVRISILLGKDFFSDLSDYVKEKEQLHDSR
;
A
#
# COMPACT_ATOMS: atom_id res chain seq x y z
N MET A 1 -26.03 8.43 9.07
CA MET A 1 -25.27 7.27 8.55
C MET A 1 -23.89 7.77 8.17
N GLY A 2 -22.94 7.79 9.12
CA GLY A 2 -21.60 8.32 8.84
C GLY A 2 -20.88 7.37 7.91
N LEU A 3 -20.40 7.86 6.75
CA LEU A 3 -19.48 7.09 5.92
C LEU A 3 -18.22 6.84 6.75
N PHE A 4 -18.00 5.59 7.16
CA PHE A 4 -16.70 5.18 7.67
C PHE A 4 -15.75 5.16 6.48
N VAL A 5 -14.97 6.22 6.30
CA VAL A 5 -13.82 6.19 5.37
C VAL A 5 -12.85 5.18 5.97
N THR A 6 -12.85 3.95 5.45
CA THR A 6 -11.89 2.92 5.86
C THR A 6 -10.63 3.09 5.04
N MET A 7 -9.47 3.11 5.70
CA MET A 7 -8.19 3.13 4.99
C MET A 7 -8.13 1.90 4.10
N LYS A 8 -7.77 2.09 2.82
CA LYS A 8 -7.49 0.95 1.96
C LYS A 8 -6.24 0.23 2.49
N PRO A 9 -6.29 -1.11 2.66
CA PRO A 9 -5.12 -1.88 3.09
C PRO A 9 -3.90 -1.61 2.22
N ILE A 10 -2.72 -1.42 2.83
CA ILE A 10 -1.51 -1.07 2.10
C ILE A 10 -1.13 -2.15 1.05
N GLY A 11 -1.40 -3.42 1.36
CA GLY A 11 -1.20 -4.53 0.44
C GLY A 11 -1.99 -4.39 -0.85
N ILE A 12 -3.21 -3.85 -0.78
CA ILE A 12 -4.06 -3.64 -1.96
C ILE A 12 -3.55 -2.45 -2.77
N LEU A 13 -3.16 -1.34 -2.12
CA LEU A 13 -2.56 -0.20 -2.81
C LEU A 13 -1.30 -0.59 -3.61
N ILE A 14 -0.44 -1.42 -3.01
CA ILE A 14 0.76 -1.94 -3.68
C ILE A 14 0.38 -2.85 -4.86
N LYS A 15 -0.64 -3.70 -4.69
CA LYS A 15 -1.13 -4.59 -5.75
C LYS A 15 -1.61 -3.78 -6.97
N GLU A 16 -2.43 -2.76 -6.73
CA GLU A 16 -2.99 -1.93 -7.79
C GLU A 16 -1.93 -1.15 -8.55
N GLU A 17 -0.95 -0.59 -7.85
CA GLU A 17 0.16 0.10 -8.51
C GLU A 17 1.03 -0.87 -9.32
N LEU A 18 1.23 -2.10 -8.85
CA LEU A 18 1.92 -3.14 -9.63
C LEU A 18 1.15 -3.52 -10.91
N GLU A 19 -0.17 -3.70 -10.80
CA GLU A 19 -1.07 -4.03 -11.91
C GLU A 19 -1.14 -2.89 -12.93
N LYS A 20 -1.22 -1.64 -12.46
CA LYS A 20 -1.17 -0.43 -13.29
C LYS A 20 0.13 -0.29 -14.08
N GLN A 21 1.24 -0.78 -13.54
CA GLN A 21 2.52 -0.83 -14.23
C GLN A 21 2.66 -2.05 -15.15
N GLU A 22 1.63 -2.89 -15.28
CA GLU A 22 1.61 -4.12 -16.07
C GLU A 22 2.75 -5.09 -15.71
N ARG A 23 3.16 -5.08 -14.44
CA ARG A 23 4.26 -5.90 -13.93
C ARG A 23 3.73 -7.20 -13.32
N SER A 24 4.42 -8.30 -13.58
CA SER A 24 4.02 -9.60 -13.05
C SER A 24 4.42 -9.79 -11.58
N ILE A 25 3.66 -10.63 -10.87
CA ILE A 25 3.98 -11.08 -9.50
C ILE A 25 5.38 -11.72 -9.45
N THR A 26 5.76 -12.50 -10.46
CA THR A 26 7.09 -13.12 -10.56
C THR A 26 8.20 -12.06 -10.67
N TRP A 27 7.98 -11.00 -11.44
CA TRP A 27 8.91 -9.88 -11.52
C TRP A 27 9.08 -9.21 -10.15
N PHE A 28 7.97 -8.98 -9.44
CA PHE A 28 7.98 -8.30 -8.15
C PHE A 28 8.66 -9.13 -7.06
N ALA A 29 8.33 -10.42 -6.98
CA ALA A 29 8.95 -11.40 -6.08
C ALA A 29 10.48 -11.43 -6.26
N ARG A 30 10.94 -11.50 -7.52
CA ARG A 30 12.38 -11.46 -7.85
C ARG A 30 13.04 -10.16 -7.38
N LYS A 31 12.40 -9.01 -7.58
CA LYS A 31 12.96 -7.70 -7.17
C LYS A 31 13.00 -7.52 -5.66
N LEU A 32 12.05 -8.12 -4.93
CA LEU A 32 12.05 -8.11 -3.47
C LEU A 32 12.91 -9.23 -2.85
N SER A 33 13.48 -10.12 -3.67
CA SER A 33 14.24 -11.30 -3.24
C SER A 33 13.41 -12.24 -2.34
N CYS A 34 12.16 -12.48 -2.73
CA CYS A 34 11.26 -13.40 -2.04
C CYS A 34 10.51 -14.31 -3.02
N ASP A 35 9.83 -15.32 -2.51
CA ASP A 35 8.95 -16.18 -3.30
C ASP A 35 7.58 -15.54 -3.58
N ARG A 36 6.87 -16.11 -4.56
CA ARG A 36 5.53 -15.64 -4.98
C ARG A 36 4.50 -15.74 -3.84
N SER A 37 4.63 -16.72 -2.95
CA SER A 37 3.68 -16.91 -1.85
C SER A 37 3.72 -15.73 -0.87
N ASN A 38 4.91 -15.17 -0.63
CA ASN A 38 5.07 -13.96 0.16
C ASN A 38 4.43 -12.73 -0.49
N ILE A 39 4.44 -12.63 -1.83
CA ILE A 39 3.75 -11.55 -2.53
C ILE A 39 2.22 -11.67 -2.39
N TYR A 40 1.66 -12.88 -2.52
CA TYR A 40 0.23 -13.07 -2.28
C TYR A 40 -0.17 -12.72 -0.84
N ARG A 41 0.64 -13.08 0.15
CA ARG A 41 0.42 -12.68 1.55
C ARG A 41 0.56 -11.17 1.74
N LEU A 42 1.55 -10.53 1.10
CA LEU A 42 1.77 -9.09 1.13
C LEU A 42 0.52 -8.32 0.67
N PHE A 43 -0.13 -8.76 -0.42
CA PHE A 43 -1.33 -8.09 -0.93
C PHE A 43 -2.55 -8.17 -0.01
N GLN A 44 -2.54 -9.08 0.97
CA GLN A 44 -3.60 -9.23 1.97
C GLN A 44 -3.33 -8.44 3.26
N LYS A 45 -2.19 -7.74 3.35
CA LYS A 45 -1.79 -7.01 4.55
C LYS A 45 -2.49 -5.65 4.65
N GLU A 46 -3.07 -5.38 5.82
CA GLU A 46 -3.53 -4.04 6.20
C GLU A 46 -2.37 -3.08 6.40
N SER A 47 -1.29 -3.55 7.01
CA SER A 47 -0.07 -2.81 7.30
C SER A 47 1.18 -3.64 7.02
N ILE A 48 2.29 -2.95 6.78
CA ILE A 48 3.61 -3.56 6.60
C ILE A 48 4.66 -2.75 7.33
N ASP A 49 5.82 -3.36 7.56
CA ASP A 49 6.99 -2.66 8.09
C ASP A 49 7.42 -1.51 7.18
N THR A 50 7.87 -0.40 7.78
CA THR A 50 8.19 0.84 7.06
C THR A 50 9.41 0.68 6.16
N ASN A 51 10.40 -0.14 6.53
CA ASN A 51 11.55 -0.42 5.66
C ASN A 51 11.12 -1.22 4.42
N LEU A 52 10.21 -2.19 4.57
CA LEU A 52 9.61 -2.87 3.42
C LEU A 52 8.82 -1.89 2.54
N LEU A 53 8.05 -0.98 3.14
CA LEU A 53 7.31 0.04 2.41
C LEU A 53 8.23 0.99 1.62
N VAL A 54 9.35 1.43 2.21
CA VAL A 54 10.37 2.23 1.50
C VAL A 54 10.90 1.48 0.29
N ARG A 55 11.31 0.22 0.47
CA ARG A 55 11.85 -0.61 -0.64
C ARG A 55 10.84 -0.75 -1.77
N ILE A 56 9.58 -1.00 -1.46
CA ILE A 56 8.50 -1.14 -2.44
C ILE A 56 8.21 0.21 -3.11
N SER A 57 8.18 1.31 -2.35
CA SER A 57 7.95 2.67 -2.87
C SER A 57 9.01 3.03 -3.91
N ILE A 58 10.28 2.78 -3.61
CA ILE A 58 11.40 3.02 -4.52
C ILE A 58 11.30 2.10 -5.75
N LEU A 59 11.01 0.80 -5.55
CA LEU A 59 10.94 -0.17 -6.63
C LEU A 59 9.82 0.12 -7.64
N LEU A 60 8.67 0.61 -7.16
CA LEU A 60 7.53 0.97 -7.99
C LEU A 60 7.53 2.45 -8.38
N GLY A 61 8.39 3.29 -7.81
CA GLY A 61 8.40 4.74 -8.09
C GLY A 61 7.12 5.45 -7.63
N LYS A 62 6.43 4.92 -6.61
CA LYS A 62 5.23 5.51 -6.01
C LYS A 62 5.49 5.79 -4.54
N ASP A 63 5.21 7.01 -4.11
CA ASP A 63 5.23 7.35 -2.70
C ASP A 63 3.94 6.86 -2.02
N PHE A 64 4.03 5.71 -1.34
CA PHE A 64 2.93 5.16 -0.55
C PHE A 64 2.81 5.81 0.83
N PHE A 65 3.82 6.55 1.31
CA PHE A 65 3.72 7.28 2.58
C PHE A 65 2.80 8.48 2.44
N SER A 66 2.79 9.14 1.28
CA SER A 66 1.83 10.20 0.98
C SER A 66 0.38 9.70 1.08
N ASP A 67 0.07 8.50 0.57
CA ASP A 67 -1.27 7.92 0.68
C ASP A 67 -1.69 7.72 2.15
N LEU A 68 -0.75 7.30 3.01
CA LEU A 68 -0.98 7.17 4.46
C LEU A 68 -1.14 8.53 5.14
N SER A 69 -0.32 9.52 4.77
CA SER A 69 -0.36 10.87 5.32
C SER A 69 -1.68 11.57 4.98
N ASP A 70 -2.15 11.42 3.75
CA ASP A 70 -3.41 12.02 3.32
C ASP A 70 -4.61 11.39 4.05
N TYR A 71 -4.59 10.08 4.27
CA TYR A 71 -5.60 9.43 5.11
C TYR A 71 -5.62 9.98 6.55
N VAL A 72 -4.48 10.27 7.16
CA VAL A 72 -4.42 10.89 8.49
C VAL A 72 -5.07 12.28 8.46
N LYS A 73 -4.73 13.12 7.48
CA LYS A 73 -5.30 14.47 7.33
C LYS A 73 -6.82 14.43 7.13
N GLU A 74 -7.31 13.50 6.31
CA GLU A 74 -8.76 13.31 6.09
C GLU A 74 -9.48 12.95 7.40
N LYS A 75 -8.87 12.10 8.23
CA LYS A 75 -9.42 11.72 9.53
C LYS A 75 -9.44 12.87 10.53
N GLU A 76 -8.40 13.70 10.54
CA GLU A 76 -8.35 14.90 11.39
C GLU A 76 -9.46 15.90 11.00
N GLN A 77 -9.62 16.19 9.71
CA GLN A 77 -10.68 17.10 9.23
C GLN A 77 -12.10 16.60 9.54
N LEU A 78 -12.32 15.29 9.47
CA LEU A 78 -13.60 14.67 9.86
C LEU A 78 -13.85 14.70 11.37
N HIS A 79 -12.80 14.76 12.19
CA HIS A 79 -12.92 14.89 13.64
C HIS A 79 -13.23 16.33 14.04
N ASP A 80 -12.57 17.30 13.42
CA ASP A 80 -12.76 18.74 13.70
C ASP A 80 -14.11 19.29 13.18
N SER A 81 -14.79 18.55 12.30
CA SER A 81 -16.12 18.89 11.76
C SER A 81 -17.29 18.34 12.59
N ARG A 82 -17.04 17.70 13.74
CA ARG A 82 -18.06 17.13 14.64
C ARG A 82 -18.09 17.86 15.97
#